data_AF-A0A843EPD0-F1
#
_entry.id   AF-A0A843EPD0-F1
#
_cell.length_a   1.000
_cell.length_b   1.000
_cell.length_c   1.000
_cell.angle_alpha   90.00
_cell.angle_beta   90.00
_cell.angle_gamma   90.00
#
_symmetry.space_group_name_H-M   'P 1'
#
loop_
_entity.id
_entity.type
_entity.pdbx_description
1 polymer ?
#
loop_
_entity_poly.entity_id
_entity_poly.type
_entity_poly.pdbx_seq_one_letter_code
_entity_poly.pdbx_strand_id
1 'polypeptide(L)'
;MTCLEFGHYEVFPYDTPHPSVMIDFENNTIEGYFEKENADFSILFDLLEKYGVYEWIFESYQNKSLNYDSPELDGYDWYLELVFNNSIIWTIIGHNEYPDTYLCLAREIKELTNLDLLEMETISDDEIELFKYYGKLKLS
;
A
#
# COMPACT_ATOMS: atom_id res chain seq x y z
N MET A 1 -7.78 16.39 11.74
CA MET A 1 -7.92 15.05 11.17
C MET A 1 -6.54 14.51 10.90
N THR A 2 -6.21 13.40 11.56
CA THR A 2 -5.04 12.61 11.27
C THR A 2 -5.57 11.34 10.61
N CYS A 3 -5.18 11.05 9.38
CA CYS A 3 -5.69 9.90 8.66
C CYS A 3 -4.63 9.17 7.83
N LEU A 4 -4.88 7.90 7.56
CA LEU A 4 -4.15 7.11 6.58
C LEU A 4 -5.10 6.71 5.47
N GLU A 5 -4.72 6.97 4.23
CA GLU A 5 -5.49 6.63 3.03
C GLU A 5 -4.62 5.84 2.06
N PHE A 6 -5.17 4.77 1.50
CA PHE A 6 -4.57 4.08 0.37
C PHE A 6 -5.56 4.09 -0.79
N GLY A 7 -5.07 4.42 -1.97
CA GLY A 7 -5.84 4.31 -3.19
C GLY A 7 -5.02 3.75 -4.34
N HIS A 8 -5.75 3.19 -5.29
CA HIS A 8 -5.21 2.41 -6.40
C HIS A 8 -6.07 2.64 -7.65
N TYR A 9 -5.44 2.67 -8.82
CA TYR A 9 -6.12 2.91 -10.09
C TYR A 9 -5.35 2.37 -11.29
N GLU A 10 -6.10 1.99 -12.32
CA GLU A 10 -5.54 1.64 -13.63
C GLU A 10 -4.96 2.88 -14.32
N VAL A 11 -3.73 2.75 -14.83
CA VAL A 11 -3.09 3.78 -15.66
C VAL A 11 -3.81 3.90 -17.01
N PHE A 12 -4.35 2.79 -17.52
CA PHE A 12 -5.19 2.78 -18.72
C PHE A 12 -6.35 1.77 -18.62
N PRO A 13 -7.59 2.19 -18.91
CA PRO A 13 -8.00 3.54 -19.29
C PRO A 13 -8.04 4.46 -18.06
N TYR A 14 -7.14 5.46 -17.98
CA TYR A 14 -6.96 6.38 -16.84
C TYR A 14 -8.21 6.49 -15.96
N ASP A 15 -8.20 5.78 -14.84
CA ASP A 15 -9.34 5.78 -13.92
C ASP A 15 -9.12 6.79 -12.79
N THR A 16 -10.20 7.19 -12.14
CA THR A 16 -10.09 7.95 -10.91
C THR A 16 -9.54 7.05 -9.80
N PRO A 17 -8.62 7.55 -8.96
CA PRO A 17 -8.17 6.80 -7.80
C PRO A 17 -9.36 6.38 -6.93
N HIS A 18 -9.43 5.08 -6.65
CA HIS A 18 -10.43 4.52 -5.76
C HIS A 18 -9.78 4.31 -4.40
N PRO A 19 -10.15 5.08 -3.35
CA PRO A 19 -9.60 4.87 -2.02
C PRO A 19 -10.13 3.54 -1.46
N SER A 20 -9.22 2.59 -1.26
CA SER A 20 -9.56 1.25 -0.78
C SER A 20 -9.65 1.18 0.75
N VAL A 21 -8.93 2.07 1.45
CA VAL A 21 -9.00 2.21 2.90
C VAL A 21 -8.74 3.66 3.31
N MET A 22 -9.56 4.18 4.22
CA MET A 22 -9.37 5.48 4.87
C MET A 22 -9.55 5.33 6.39
N ILE A 23 -8.51 5.63 7.16
CA ILE A 23 -8.47 5.46 8.61
C ILE A 23 -8.43 6.84 9.26
N ASP A 24 -9.43 7.20 10.05
CA ASP A 24 -9.43 8.43 10.87
C ASP A 24 -9.00 8.10 12.30
N PHE A 25 -7.76 8.47 12.64
CA PHE A 25 -7.18 8.20 13.96
C PHE A 25 -7.81 9.05 15.07
N GLU A 26 -8.38 10.21 14.76
CA GLU A 26 -9.01 11.10 15.75
C GLU A 26 -10.39 10.58 16.16
N ASN A 27 -11.17 10.13 15.18
CA ASN A 27 -12.54 9.64 15.40
C ASN A 27 -12.62 8.13 15.64
N ASN A 28 -11.50 7.41 15.52
CA ASN A 28 -11.44 5.96 15.67
C ASN A 28 -12.35 5.20 14.70
N THR A 29 -12.40 5.67 13.45
CA THR A 29 -13.23 5.12 12.38
C THR A 29 -12.37 4.69 11.21
N ILE A 30 -12.86 3.69 10.47
CA ILE A 30 -12.31 3.29 9.17
C ILE A 30 -13.47 3.30 8.17
N GLU A 31 -13.26 3.99 7.05
CA GLU A 31 -14.18 4.11 5.93
C GLU A 31 -13.55 3.46 4.68
N GLY A 32 -14.38 2.98 3.76
CA GLY A 32 -13.96 2.26 2.54
C GLY A 32 -14.32 0.77 2.59
N TYR A 33 -13.53 -0.10 1.94
CA TYR A 33 -13.82 -1.54 1.92
C TYR A 33 -13.75 -2.21 3.30
N PHE A 34 -13.11 -1.57 4.28
CA PHE A 34 -12.99 -2.06 5.65
C PHE A 34 -13.79 -1.22 6.63
N GLU A 35 -15.05 -1.57 6.84
CA GLU A 35 -15.86 -1.02 7.93
C GLU A 35 -15.67 -1.89 9.18
N LYS A 36 -14.94 -1.39 10.20
CA LYS A 36 -14.77 -2.08 11.48
C LYS A 36 -15.09 -1.16 12.66
N GLU A 37 -16.04 -1.60 13.49
CA GLU A 37 -16.30 -0.97 14.78
C GLU A 37 -15.17 -1.28 15.78
N ASN A 38 -14.67 -0.26 16.50
CA ASN A 38 -13.61 -0.39 17.51
C ASN A 38 -12.29 -0.98 16.97
N ALA A 39 -11.79 -0.43 15.86
CA ALA A 39 -10.49 -0.83 15.32
C ALA A 39 -9.37 -0.52 16.31
N ASP A 40 -8.44 -1.47 16.49
CA ASP A 40 -7.19 -1.24 17.20
C ASP A 40 -6.13 -0.82 16.19
N PHE A 41 -5.82 0.48 16.17
CA PHE A 41 -4.86 1.05 15.24
C PHE A 41 -3.41 0.72 15.55
N SER A 42 -3.10 0.19 16.74
CA SER A 42 -1.73 -0.23 17.04
C SER A 42 -1.24 -1.28 16.04
N ILE A 43 -2.13 -2.17 15.62
CA ILE A 43 -1.87 -3.18 14.59
C ILE A 43 -1.42 -2.54 13.28
N LEU A 44 -2.07 -1.44 12.86
CA LEU A 44 -1.69 -0.77 11.62
C LEU A 44 -0.28 -0.19 11.73
N PHE A 45 0.03 0.52 12.82
CA PHE A 45 1.37 1.08 13.02
C PHE A 45 2.44 -0.01 13.09
N ASP A 46 2.16 -1.11 13.77
CA ASP A 46 3.04 -2.27 13.84
C ASP A 46 3.29 -2.86 12.44
N LEU A 47 2.26 -2.92 11.59
CA LEU A 47 2.40 -3.36 10.20
C LEU A 47 3.24 -2.38 9.38
N LEU A 48 2.97 -1.07 9.46
CA LEU A 48 3.73 -0.05 8.73
C LEU A 48 5.22 -0.09 9.11
N GLU A 49 5.53 -0.27 10.40
CA GLU A 49 6.89 -0.38 10.91
C GLU A 49 7.54 -1.70 10.49
N LYS A 50 6.85 -2.83 10.70
CA LYS A 50 7.33 -4.18 10.33
C LYS A 50 7.71 -4.28 8.86
N TYR A 51 6.94 -3.67 7.97
CA TYR A 51 7.16 -3.73 6.53
C TYR A 51 7.98 -2.55 5.99
N GLY A 52 8.48 -1.67 6.87
CA GLY A 52 9.30 -0.52 6.50
C GLY A 52 8.62 0.39 5.49
N VAL A 53 7.32 0.63 5.64
CA VAL A 53 6.52 1.44 4.71
C VAL A 53 7.10 2.86 4.61
N TYR A 54 7.62 3.41 5.71
CA TYR A 54 8.33 4.69 5.75
C TYR A 54 9.56 4.76 4.84
N GLU A 55 10.12 3.61 4.46
CA GLU A 55 11.29 3.53 3.61
C GLU A 55 10.94 3.31 2.13
N TRP A 56 9.67 3.08 1.79
CA TRP A 56 9.23 2.86 0.41
C TRP A 56 9.54 4.02 -0.53
N ILE A 57 9.71 5.24 -0.03
CA ILE A 57 10.10 6.40 -0.85
C ILE A 57 11.57 6.33 -1.32
N PHE A 58 12.40 5.49 -0.72
CA PHE A 58 13.82 5.43 -1.05
C PHE A 58 14.09 4.30 -2.03
N GLU A 59 14.70 4.61 -3.18
CA GLU A 59 15.11 3.62 -4.18
C GLU A 59 15.99 2.51 -3.58
N SER A 60 16.87 2.85 -2.63
CA SER A 60 17.70 1.87 -1.90
C SER A 60 16.88 0.83 -1.14
N TYR A 61 15.62 1.13 -0.86
CA TYR A 61 14.72 0.19 -0.21
C TYR A 61 14.11 -0.81 -1.19
N GLN A 62 14.13 -0.52 -2.49
CA GLN A 62 13.44 -1.28 -3.52
C GLN A 62 14.45 -2.01 -4.42
N ASN A 63 14.66 -3.31 -4.20
CA ASN A 63 15.60 -4.10 -5.00
C ASN A 63 15.01 -4.50 -6.36
N LYS A 64 13.68 -4.66 -6.46
CA LYS A 64 13.00 -4.99 -7.73
C LYS A 64 13.04 -3.80 -8.70
N SER A 65 12.78 -2.59 -8.20
CA SER A 65 12.60 -1.35 -8.98
C SER A 65 13.86 -0.87 -9.70
N LEU A 66 15.05 -1.33 -9.29
CA LEU A 66 16.31 -0.97 -9.94
C LEU A 66 16.42 -1.45 -11.40
N ASN A 67 15.52 -2.34 -11.85
CA ASN A 67 15.51 -2.90 -13.20
C ASN A 67 14.29 -2.51 -14.04
N TYR A 68 13.40 -1.64 -13.54
CA TYR A 68 12.17 -1.31 -14.25
C TYR A 68 12.38 -0.11 -15.18
N ASP A 69 12.77 -0.43 -16.41
CA ASP A 69 12.98 0.53 -17.48
C ASP A 69 11.84 0.36 -18.50
N SER A 70 10.63 0.83 -18.17
CA SER A 70 9.55 0.89 -19.18
C SER A 70 8.46 1.90 -18.80
N PRO A 71 8.09 2.82 -19.71
CA PRO A 71 6.87 3.62 -19.62
C PRO A 71 5.69 2.75 -20.07
N GLU A 72 5.35 1.71 -19.31
CA GLU A 72 4.16 0.92 -19.59
C GLU A 72 2.93 1.79 -19.28
N LEU A 73 2.07 1.93 -20.28
CA LEU A 73 0.80 2.63 -20.16
C LEU A 73 -0.30 1.68 -19.66
N ASP A 74 0.03 0.40 -19.53
CA ASP A 74 -0.78 -0.71 -19.07
C ASP A 74 -0.26 -1.17 -17.70
N GLY A 75 -1.02 -0.89 -16.65
CA GLY A 75 -0.54 -1.05 -15.28
C GLY A 75 -1.40 -0.38 -14.23
N TYR A 76 -0.91 -0.37 -12.99
CA TYR A 76 -1.59 0.27 -11.85
C TYR A 76 -0.69 1.28 -11.14
N ASP A 77 -1.26 2.44 -10.87
CA ASP A 77 -0.67 3.42 -9.97
C ASP A 77 -1.34 3.31 -8.60
N TRP A 78 -0.60 3.64 -7.55
CA TRP A 78 -1.11 3.62 -6.19
C TRP A 78 -0.52 4.75 -5.37
N TYR A 79 -1.22 5.12 -4.30
CA TYR A 79 -0.70 6.05 -3.30
C TYR A 79 -1.01 5.56 -1.89
N LEU A 80 -0.15 5.95 -0.96
CA LEU A 80 -0.38 5.90 0.47
C LEU A 80 -0.19 7.31 1.03
N GLU A 81 -1.22 7.85 1.64
CA GLU A 81 -1.21 9.18 2.22
C GLU A 81 -1.38 9.11 3.74
N LEU A 82 -0.44 9.71 4.48
CA LEU A 82 -0.60 9.99 5.91
C LEU A 82 -0.78 11.48 6.09
N VAL A 83 -1.99 11.88 6.49
CA VAL A 83 -2.35 13.26 6.77
C VAL A 83 -2.25 13.48 8.27
N PHE A 84 -1.52 14.50 8.71
CA PHE A 84 -1.47 14.95 10.11
C PHE A 84 -2.05 16.34 10.22
N ASN A 85 -3.10 16.49 11.04
CA ASN A 85 -3.69 17.79 11.42
C ASN A 85 -3.84 18.78 10.25
N ASN A 86 -4.37 18.29 9.13
CA ASN A 86 -4.69 19.05 7.90
C ASN A 86 -3.52 19.85 7.28
N SER A 87 -2.27 19.58 7.65
CA SER A 87 -1.14 20.47 7.28
C SER A 87 0.15 19.74 6.89
N ILE A 88 0.37 18.52 7.38
CA ILE A 88 1.53 17.70 7.00
C ILE A 88 0.97 16.47 6.30
N ILE A 89 1.28 16.37 5.01
CA ILE A 89 0.91 15.24 4.18
C ILE A 89 2.21 14.51 3.86
N TRP A 90 2.35 13.27 4.31
CA TRP A 90 3.37 12.37 3.80
C TRP A 90 2.70 11.43 2.80
N THR A 91 2.94 11.68 1.51
CA THR A 91 2.42 10.85 0.42
C THR A 91 3.55 10.02 -0.16
N ILE A 92 3.32 8.71 -0.26
CA ILE A 92 4.10 7.80 -1.11
C ILE A 92 3.26 7.51 -2.33
N ILE A 93 3.87 7.58 -3.50
CA ILE A 93 3.23 7.22 -4.77
C ILE A 93 4.12 6.19 -5.44
N GLY A 94 3.52 5.14 -5.96
CA GLY A 94 4.18 4.19 -6.85
C GLY A 94 3.50 4.21 -8.21
N HIS A 95 4.33 4.14 -9.26
CA HIS A 95 3.88 4.10 -10.63
C HIS A 95 4.25 2.78 -11.26
N ASN A 96 3.23 2.00 -11.63
CA ASN A 96 3.36 0.70 -12.28
C ASN A 96 4.35 -0.29 -11.62
N GLU A 97 4.63 -0.11 -10.33
CA GLU A 97 5.56 -0.93 -9.58
C GLU A 97 5.23 -0.81 -8.09
N TYR A 98 5.55 -1.86 -7.35
CA TYR A 98 5.32 -1.91 -5.90
C TYR A 98 6.65 -2.06 -5.13
N PRO A 99 6.73 -1.58 -3.89
CA PRO A 99 7.91 -1.77 -3.04
C PRO A 99 8.09 -3.25 -2.68
N ASP A 100 9.33 -3.68 -2.42
CA ASP A 100 9.68 -5.09 -2.14
C ASP A 100 8.78 -5.77 -1.08
N THR A 101 8.38 -5.03 -0.04
CA THR A 101 7.59 -5.55 1.08
C THR A 101 6.07 -5.39 0.90
N TYR A 102 5.61 -4.77 -0.19
CA TYR A 102 4.20 -4.47 -0.45
C TYR A 102 3.30 -5.70 -0.36
N LEU A 103 3.62 -6.77 -1.11
CA LEU A 103 2.79 -7.98 -1.08
C LEU A 103 2.79 -8.68 0.27
N CYS A 104 3.87 -8.57 1.05
CA CYS A 104 3.90 -9.13 2.39
C CYS A 104 2.93 -8.37 3.32
N LEU A 105 2.90 -7.03 3.22
CA LEU A 105 1.93 -6.19 3.92
C LEU A 105 0.50 -6.52 3.47
N ALA A 106 0.24 -6.52 2.17
CA ALA A 106 -1.09 -6.77 1.60
C ALA A 106 -1.67 -8.12 2.06
N ARG A 107 -0.83 -9.16 2.10
CA ARG A 107 -1.23 -10.49 2.61
C ARG A 107 -1.60 -10.46 4.07
N GLU A 108 -0.80 -9.82 4.92
CA GLU A 108 -1.08 -9.79 6.35
C GLU A 108 -2.35 -8.99 6.65
N ILE A 109 -2.55 -7.86 5.96
CA ILE A 109 -3.80 -7.10 6.01
C ILE A 109 -4.98 -7.97 5.57
N LYS A 110 -4.84 -8.72 4.47
CA LYS A 110 -5.90 -9.61 3.99
C LYS A 110 -6.20 -10.75 4.95
N GLU A 111 -5.19 -11.33 5.59
CA GLU A 111 -5.38 -12.36 6.61
C GLU A 111 -6.08 -11.82 7.87
N LEU A 112 -5.79 -10.57 8.26
CA LEU A 112 -6.38 -9.91 9.43
C LEU A 112 -7.82 -9.43 9.18
N THR A 113 -8.13 -9.00 7.96
CA THR A 113 -9.39 -8.32 7.61
C THR A 113 -10.32 -9.18 6.74
N ASN A 114 -9.80 -10.25 6.13
CA ASN A 114 -10.46 -11.06 5.12
C ASN A 114 -10.86 -10.26 3.85
N LEU A 115 -10.20 -9.12 3.61
CA LEU A 115 -10.49 -8.19 2.52
C LEU A 115 -9.20 -7.80 1.80
N ASP A 116 -9.29 -7.56 0.49
CA ASP A 116 -8.14 -7.20 -0.33
C ASP A 116 -7.93 -5.68 -0.40
N LEU A 117 -7.66 -5.07 0.75
CA LEU A 117 -7.63 -3.60 0.88
C LEU A 117 -6.46 -2.92 0.18
N LEU A 118 -5.43 -3.69 -0.17
CA LEU A 118 -4.28 -3.22 -0.96
C LEU A 118 -4.30 -3.86 -2.36
N GLU A 119 -5.47 -4.24 -2.87
CA GLU A 119 -5.67 -4.63 -4.27
C GLU A 119 -4.64 -5.66 -4.80
N MET A 120 -4.24 -6.63 -3.96
CA MET A 120 -3.26 -7.65 -4.36
C MET A 120 -3.79 -8.51 -5.51
N GLU A 121 -5.09 -8.73 -5.60
CA GLU A 121 -5.75 -9.52 -6.65
C GLU A 121 -5.71 -8.85 -8.01
N THR A 122 -5.38 -7.56 -8.10
CA THR A 122 -5.20 -6.87 -9.39
C THR A 122 -3.80 -7.10 -9.97
N ILE A 123 -2.87 -7.63 -9.17
CA ILE A 123 -1.48 -7.89 -9.56
C ILE A 123 -1.36 -9.28 -10.20
N SER A 124 -0.60 -9.39 -11.29
CA SER A 124 -0.44 -10.66 -12.01
C SER A 124 0.29 -11.72 -11.18
N ASP A 125 -0.07 -13.00 -11.34
CA ASP A 125 0.55 -14.12 -10.60
C ASP A 125 2.07 -14.21 -10.78
N ASP A 126 2.57 -13.89 -11.98
CA ASP A 126 4.00 -13.90 -12.29
C ASP A 126 4.76 -12.84 -11.47
N GLU A 127 4.17 -11.64 -11.32
CA GLU A 127 4.73 -10.59 -10.47
C GLU A 127 4.63 -10.92 -8.98
N ILE A 128 3.55 -11.60 -8.58
CA ILE A 128 3.33 -12.01 -7.20
C ILE A 128 4.47 -12.88 -6.68
N GLU A 129 4.95 -13.85 -7.47
CA GLU A 129 6.08 -14.69 -7.07
C GLU A 129 7.39 -13.90 -6.92
N LEU A 130 7.61 -12.92 -7.79
CA LEU A 130 8.80 -12.07 -7.74
C LEU A 130 8.81 -11.18 -6.49
N PHE A 131 7.68 -10.55 -6.18
CA PHE A 131 7.52 -9.74 -4.95
C PHE A 131 7.62 -10.58 -3.68
N LYS A 132 7.05 -11.80 -3.66
CA LYS A 132 7.25 -12.73 -2.53
C LYS A 132 8.73 -12.99 -2.27
N TYR A 133 9.54 -13.13 -3.31
CA TYR A 133 10.97 -13.39 -3.19
C TYR A 133 11.70 -12.19 -2.56
N TYR A 134 11.53 -10.98 -3.13
CA TYR A 134 12.19 -9.78 -2.62
C TYR A 134 11.71 -9.36 -1.23
N GLY A 135 10.41 -9.44 -0.96
CA GLY A 135 9.86 -9.15 0.35
C GLY A 135 10.41 -10.07 1.43
N LYS A 136 10.56 -11.38 1.14
CA LYS A 136 11.18 -12.33 2.09
C LYS A 136 12.65 -12.03 2.35
N LEU A 137 13.43 -11.68 1.32
CA LEU A 137 14.83 -11.28 1.50
C LEU A 137 14.98 -10.03 2.36
N LYS A 138 14.01 -9.12 2.28
CA LYS A 138 14.02 -7.88 3.06
C LYS A 138 13.70 -8.11 4.54
N LEU A 139 12.80 -9.05 4.80
CA LEU A 139 12.26 -9.34 6.14
C LEU A 139 12.99 -10.47 6.88
N SER A 140 14.03 -11.07 6.27
CA SER A 140 14.88 -12.13 6.84
C SER A 140 16.09 -11.57 7.58
#